data_AF-A0A7S2GLE3-F1
#
_entry.id   AF-A0A7S2GLE3-F1
#
_cell.length_a   1.000
_cell.length_b   1.000
_cell.length_c   1.000
_cell.angle_alpha   90.00
_cell.angle_beta   90.00
_cell.angle_gamma   90.00
#
_symmetry.space_group_name_H-M   'P 1'
#
loop_
_entity.id
_entity.type
_entity.pdbx_description
1 polymer ?
#
loop_
_entity_poly.entity_id
_entity_poly.type
_entity_poly.pdbx_seq_one_letter_code
_entity_poly.pdbx_strand_id
1 'polypeptide(L)'
;MEVLAAPEAKADKAEPADSVEGMPPPPTPPASSHVASFGEVQPLRGVGVASFSQFVSDDCTLVDLDDAIAFAYICRSVASHAAFLHRCVGSLGHECGRLFGMGRCIYGRCLLNGAVHAGEVEARPLLPCPICLKKTMVTLEEAART
;
A
#
# COMPACT_ATOMS: atom_id res chain seq x y z
N MET A 1 -0.22 -33.54 3.13
CA MET A 1 -0.19 -32.29 2.35
C MET A 1 0.03 -31.20 3.37
N GLU A 2 1.31 -30.86 3.56
CA GLU A 2 1.79 -30.10 4.72
C GLU A 2 1.42 -28.62 4.58
N VAL A 3 0.89 -28.07 5.68
CA VAL A 3 0.65 -26.65 5.87
C VAL A 3 2.01 -26.02 6.16
N LEU A 4 2.60 -25.35 5.18
CA LEU A 4 3.83 -24.59 5.37
C LEU A 4 3.50 -23.31 6.13
N ALA A 5 3.89 -23.27 7.41
CA ALA A 5 3.93 -22.03 8.18
C ALA A 5 4.99 -21.10 7.58
N ALA A 6 4.63 -19.84 7.33
CA ALA A 6 5.57 -18.83 6.88
C ALA A 6 6.64 -18.59 7.96
N PRO A 7 7.93 -18.44 7.59
CA PRO A 7 8.97 -18.14 8.56
C PRO A 7 8.79 -16.72 9.12
N GLU A 8 8.88 -16.59 10.44
CA GLU A 8 8.94 -15.30 11.12
C GLU A 8 10.23 -14.58 10.69
N ALA A 9 10.08 -13.47 9.95
CA ALA A 9 11.19 -12.61 9.57
C ALA A 9 11.79 -11.97 10.84
N LYS A 10 13.01 -12.40 11.21
CA LYS A 10 13.81 -11.72 12.23
C LYS A 10 14.18 -10.34 11.71
N ALA A 11 13.79 -9.30 12.45
CA ALA A 11 14.22 -7.93 12.20
C ALA A 11 15.73 -7.83 12.45
N ASP A 12 16.51 -7.60 11.40
CA ASP A 12 17.90 -7.21 11.52
C ASP A 12 17.98 -5.80 12.10
N LYS A 13 18.72 -5.68 13.22
CA LYS A 13 19.05 -4.40 13.84
C LYS A 13 19.95 -3.62 12.88
N ALA A 14 19.43 -2.54 12.30
CA ALA A 14 20.26 -1.55 11.62
C ALA A 14 21.21 -0.89 12.63
N GLU A 15 22.50 -0.85 12.30
CA GLU A 15 23.51 -0.13 13.09
C GLU A 15 23.23 1.38 13.10
N PRO A 16 23.45 2.08 14.23
CA PRO A 16 23.17 3.51 14.33
C PRO A 16 24.21 4.33 13.56
N ALA A 17 23.72 5.18 12.65
CA ALA A 17 24.50 6.20 11.97
C ALA A 17 25.02 7.25 12.95
N ASP A 18 26.23 7.74 12.69
CA ASP A 18 26.99 8.70 13.50
C ASP A 18 26.15 9.87 14.02
N SER A 19 26.24 10.08 15.33
CA SER A 19 25.51 11.11 16.06
C SER A 19 26.13 12.49 15.82
N VAL A 20 25.38 13.39 15.19
CA VAL A 20 25.67 14.82 15.25
C VAL A 20 25.26 15.33 16.64
N GLU A 21 26.24 15.72 17.45
CA GLU A 21 26.02 16.24 18.81
C GLU A 21 25.07 17.46 18.81
N GLY A 22 24.01 17.41 19.62
CA GLY A 22 23.26 18.60 20.02
C GLY A 22 21.76 18.62 19.70
N MET A 23 21.22 17.64 18.98
CA MET A 23 19.77 17.49 18.81
C MET A 23 19.31 16.21 19.52
N PRO A 24 18.31 16.25 20.42
CA PRO A 24 17.74 15.00 20.92
C PRO A 24 17.27 14.18 19.71
N PRO A 25 17.62 12.88 19.64
CA PRO A 25 17.17 12.05 18.54
C PRO A 25 15.64 12.13 18.46
N PRO A 26 15.06 12.21 17.25
CA PRO A 26 13.61 12.16 17.12
C PRO A 26 13.11 10.91 17.87
N PRO A 27 12.01 11.01 18.63
CA PRO A 27 11.52 9.89 19.41
C PRO A 27 11.36 8.69 18.48
N THR A 28 12.06 7.60 18.81
CA THR A 28 11.93 6.36 18.08
C THR A 28 10.47 5.91 18.23
N PRO A 29 9.72 5.76 17.12
CA PRO A 29 8.37 5.22 17.22
C PRO A 29 8.46 3.84 17.90
N PRO A 30 7.51 3.48 18.78
CA PRO A 30 7.56 2.20 19.48
C PRO A 30 7.70 1.06 18.46
N ALA A 31 8.51 0.05 18.77
CA ALA A 31 8.82 -1.08 17.89
C ALA A 31 7.58 -1.86 17.39
N SER A 32 6.41 -1.63 17.98
CA SER A 32 5.10 -2.21 17.62
C SER A 32 4.13 -1.22 16.97
N SER A 33 4.55 0.01 16.65
CA SER A 33 3.68 1.07 16.11
C SER A 33 3.63 1.14 14.58
N HIS A 34 4.25 0.17 13.90
CA HIS A 34 3.96 -0.06 12.49
C HIS A 34 2.54 -0.60 12.39
N VAL A 35 1.56 0.32 12.39
CA VAL A 35 0.25 0.05 11.81
C VAL A 35 0.52 -0.53 10.44
N ALA A 36 0.08 -1.76 10.21
CA ALA A 36 0.35 -2.48 8.96
C ALA A 36 -0.07 -1.58 7.78
N SER A 37 0.90 -1.15 6.98
CA SER A 37 0.63 -0.33 5.81
C SER A 37 0.23 -1.24 4.66
N PHE A 38 -0.74 -0.83 3.85
CA PHE A 38 -1.09 -1.53 2.61
C PHE A 38 -0.07 -1.31 1.50
N GLY A 39 0.90 -0.42 1.70
CA GLY A 39 1.96 -0.14 0.76
C GLY A 39 2.98 0.88 1.26
N GLU A 40 4.03 1.08 0.49
CA GLU A 40 5.06 2.10 0.71
C GLU A 40 5.48 2.70 -0.62
N VAL A 41 5.78 4.00 -0.63
CA VAL A 41 6.18 4.73 -1.83
C VAL A 41 7.37 5.61 -1.52
N GLN A 42 8.36 5.58 -2.41
CA GLN A 42 9.53 6.45 -2.45
C GLN A 42 9.47 7.29 -3.73
N PRO A 43 8.80 8.46 -3.72
CA PRO A 43 8.51 9.23 -4.94
C PRO A 43 9.77 9.64 -5.71
N LEU A 44 10.82 10.05 -5.00
CA LEU A 44 12.09 10.47 -5.62
C LEU A 44 12.85 9.33 -6.29
N ARG A 45 12.55 8.08 -5.94
CA ARG A 45 13.09 6.89 -6.62
C ARG A 45 12.14 6.32 -7.68
N GLY A 46 10.91 6.83 -7.76
CA GLY A 46 9.89 6.29 -8.66
C GLY A 46 9.43 4.88 -8.31
N VAL A 47 9.62 4.43 -7.06
CA VAL A 47 9.28 3.06 -6.62
C VAL A 47 8.12 3.10 -5.64
N GLY A 48 7.11 2.26 -5.91
CA GLY A 48 5.97 2.03 -5.03
C GLY A 48 5.68 0.54 -4.91
N VAL A 49 5.33 0.10 -3.71
CA VAL A 49 4.97 -1.29 -3.39
C VAL A 49 3.60 -1.29 -2.75
N ALA A 50 2.72 -2.16 -3.22
CA ALA A 50 1.42 -2.43 -2.59
C ALA A 50 1.37 -3.90 -2.17
N SER A 51 0.86 -4.16 -0.96
CA SER A 51 0.67 -5.49 -0.40
C SER A 51 -0.81 -5.82 -0.34
N PHE A 52 -1.17 -7.02 -0.81
CA PHE A 52 -2.56 -7.50 -0.84
C PHE A 52 -2.86 -8.61 0.17
N SER A 53 -1.86 -9.02 0.97
CA SER A 53 -2.01 -10.12 1.92
C SER A 53 -3.12 -9.88 2.96
N GLN A 54 -3.42 -8.60 3.25
CA GLN A 54 -4.45 -8.19 4.20
C GLN A 54 -5.87 -8.14 3.59
N PHE A 55 -6.03 -8.36 2.29
CA PHE A 55 -7.34 -8.29 1.61
C PHE A 55 -7.99 -9.65 1.38
N VAL A 56 -7.26 -10.73 1.66
CA VAL A 56 -7.68 -12.11 1.46
C VAL A 56 -8.82 -12.44 2.44
N SER A 57 -9.93 -12.93 1.91
CA SER A 57 -11.05 -13.43 2.70
C SER A 57 -10.92 -14.93 2.93
N ASP A 58 -11.63 -15.49 3.92
CA ASP A 58 -11.55 -16.91 4.31
C ASP A 58 -11.88 -17.89 3.16
N ASP A 59 -12.66 -17.42 2.18
CA ASP A 59 -13.03 -18.19 0.99
C ASP A 59 -12.06 -18.01 -0.19
N CYS A 60 -10.97 -17.25 0.00
CA CYS A 60 -9.90 -17.06 -0.97
C CYS A 60 -8.63 -17.80 -0.52
N THR A 61 -7.94 -18.41 -1.49
CA THR A 61 -6.66 -19.10 -1.26
C THR A 61 -5.60 -18.57 -2.21
N LEU A 62 -4.42 -18.29 -1.67
CA LEU A 62 -3.24 -17.99 -2.49
C LEU A 62 -2.71 -19.30 -3.07
N VAL A 63 -2.55 -19.34 -4.38
CA VAL A 63 -2.01 -20.47 -5.12
C VAL A 63 -0.76 -20.01 -5.84
N ASP A 64 0.32 -20.77 -5.66
CA ASP A 64 1.56 -20.62 -6.41
C ASP A 64 1.33 -21.21 -7.81
N LEU A 65 1.49 -20.38 -8.85
CA LEU A 65 1.52 -20.86 -10.23
C LEU A 65 2.98 -21.10 -10.54
N ASP A 66 3.34 -22.39 -10.72
CA ASP A 66 4.69 -22.88 -10.97
C ASP A 66 5.58 -21.83 -11.68
N ASP A 67 6.64 -21.38 -10.98
CA ASP A 67 7.58 -20.29 -11.31
C ASP A 67 7.35 -18.93 -10.58
N ALA A 68 7.19 -18.95 -9.25
CA ALA A 68 7.66 -17.98 -8.22
C ALA A 68 7.35 -16.47 -8.33
N ILE A 69 6.81 -15.99 -9.45
CA ILE A 69 6.49 -14.58 -9.73
C ILE A 69 4.98 -14.44 -9.99
N ALA A 70 4.30 -15.53 -10.35
CA ALA A 70 2.87 -15.56 -10.57
C ALA A 70 2.16 -16.21 -9.37
N PHE A 71 1.49 -15.38 -8.57
CA PHE A 71 0.57 -15.85 -7.54
C PHE A 71 -0.87 -15.58 -7.98
N ALA A 72 -1.75 -16.56 -7.79
CA ALA A 72 -3.18 -16.38 -8.01
C ALA A 72 -3.95 -16.43 -6.69
N TYR A 73 -4.83 -15.46 -6.49
CA TYR A 73 -5.86 -15.56 -5.46
C TYR A 73 -7.11 -16.21 -6.07
N ILE A 74 -7.39 -17.44 -5.66
CA ILE A 74 -8.58 -18.17 -6.07
C ILE A 74 -9.64 -18.00 -4.98
N CYS A 75 -10.73 -17.29 -5.29
CA CYS A 75 -11.86 -17.11 -4.40
C CYS A 75 -13.02 -18.01 -4.80
N ARG A 76 -13.66 -18.65 -3.81
CA ARG A 76 -14.79 -19.59 -4.03
C ARG A 76 -16.08 -18.90 -4.43
N SER A 77 -16.19 -17.58 -4.24
CA SER A 77 -17.35 -16.78 -4.65
C SER A 77 -16.95 -15.59 -5.52
N VAL A 78 -17.84 -15.23 -6.45
CA VAL A 78 -17.70 -14.02 -7.29
C VAL A 78 -17.70 -12.76 -6.43
N ALA A 79 -18.49 -12.74 -5.35
CA ALA A 79 -18.56 -11.62 -4.43
C ALA A 79 -17.23 -11.36 -3.73
N SER A 80 -16.59 -12.39 -3.17
CA SER A 80 -15.28 -12.25 -2.52
C SER A 80 -14.18 -11.89 -3.51
N HIS A 81 -14.23 -12.46 -4.73
CA HIS A 81 -13.28 -12.08 -5.79
C HIS A 81 -13.41 -10.58 -6.13
N ALA A 82 -14.64 -10.09 -6.31
CA ALA A 82 -14.90 -8.68 -6.61
C ALA A 82 -14.44 -7.76 -5.47
N ALA A 83 -14.72 -8.12 -4.21
CA ALA A 83 -14.29 -7.36 -3.04
C ALA A 83 -12.75 -7.34 -2.91
N PHE A 84 -12.10 -8.48 -3.13
CA PHE A 84 -10.64 -8.59 -3.16
C PHE A 84 -10.03 -7.64 -4.21
N LEU A 85 -10.51 -7.72 -5.46
CA LEU A 85 -10.03 -6.85 -6.54
C LEU A 85 -10.28 -5.37 -6.26
N HIS A 86 -11.44 -5.01 -5.72
CA HIS A 86 -11.74 -3.64 -5.35
C HIS A 86 -10.72 -3.09 -4.35
N ARG A 87 -10.37 -3.87 -3.32
CA ARG A 87 -9.37 -3.49 -2.32
C ARG A 87 -7.96 -3.40 -2.93
N CYS A 88 -7.58 -4.36 -3.77
CA CYS A 88 -6.29 -4.35 -4.49
C CYS A 88 -6.13 -3.10 -5.37
N VAL A 89 -7.12 -2.82 -6.23
CA VAL A 89 -7.10 -1.67 -7.13
C VAL A 89 -7.14 -0.36 -6.35
N GLY A 90 -7.95 -0.27 -5.30
CA GLY A 90 -8.01 0.91 -4.44
C GLY A 90 -6.66 1.20 -3.75
N SER A 91 -6.01 0.17 -3.22
CA SER A 91 -4.68 0.29 -2.60
C SER A 91 -3.60 0.66 -3.63
N LEU A 92 -3.55 -0.06 -4.75
CA LEU A 92 -2.58 0.20 -5.81
C LEU A 92 -2.74 1.62 -6.37
N GLY A 93 -3.97 2.05 -6.65
CA GLY A 93 -4.25 3.40 -7.12
C GLY A 93 -3.87 4.49 -6.11
N HIS A 94 -4.01 4.21 -4.81
CA HIS A 94 -3.54 5.10 -3.74
C HIS A 94 -2.02 5.28 -3.80
N GLU A 95 -1.26 4.19 -3.87
CA GLU A 95 0.20 4.25 -3.92
C GLU A 95 0.71 4.85 -5.25
N CYS A 96 0.05 4.54 -6.38
CA CYS A 96 0.32 5.23 -7.65
C CYS A 96 0.13 6.74 -7.54
N GLY A 97 -0.91 7.21 -6.85
CA GLY A 97 -1.08 8.63 -6.59
C GLY A 97 0.06 9.22 -5.77
N ARG A 98 0.54 8.50 -4.76
CA ARG A 98 1.69 8.93 -3.95
C ARG A 98 2.98 9.01 -4.75
N LEU A 99 3.16 8.20 -5.81
CA LEU A 99 4.32 8.30 -6.71
C LEU A 99 4.36 9.65 -7.44
N PHE A 100 3.20 10.23 -7.74
CA PHE A 100 3.09 11.60 -8.30
C PHE A 100 3.25 12.70 -7.23
N GLY A 101 3.79 12.38 -6.05
CA GLY A 101 4.02 13.35 -4.98
C GLY A 101 2.76 13.73 -4.19
N MET A 102 1.64 13.04 -4.38
CA MET A 102 0.41 13.34 -3.64
C MET A 102 0.42 12.72 -2.24
N GLY A 103 0.11 13.52 -1.22
CA GLY A 103 -0.11 13.02 0.14
C GLY A 103 -1.49 12.39 0.34
N ARG A 104 -1.71 11.81 1.53
CA ARG A 104 -3.04 11.35 1.96
C ARG A 104 -4.03 12.51 1.94
N CYS A 105 -5.16 12.30 1.28
CA CYS A 105 -6.22 13.30 1.20
C CYS A 105 -7.10 13.24 2.46
N ILE A 106 -7.40 14.40 3.03
CA ILE A 106 -8.32 14.55 4.17
C ILE A 106 -9.71 15.01 3.74
N TYR A 107 -9.90 15.26 2.44
CA TYR A 107 -11.11 15.86 1.88
C TYR A 107 -11.96 14.83 1.12
N GLY A 108 -13.25 14.81 1.43
CA GLY A 108 -14.26 14.07 0.68
C GLY A 108 -14.07 12.55 0.66
N ARG A 109 -14.80 11.89 -0.23
CA ARG A 109 -14.58 10.48 -0.61
C ARG A 109 -13.58 10.47 -1.76
N CYS A 110 -12.32 10.15 -1.48
CA CYS A 110 -11.25 10.14 -2.47
C CYS A 110 -10.44 8.84 -2.39
N LEU A 111 -10.00 8.34 -3.55
CA LEU A 111 -9.01 7.26 -3.65
C LEU A 111 -7.76 7.52 -2.79
N LEU A 112 -7.32 8.78 -2.70
CA LEU A 112 -6.12 9.15 -1.95
C LEU A 112 -6.34 9.33 -0.45
N ASN A 113 -7.54 9.11 0.08
CA ASN A 113 -7.72 9.07 1.54
C ASN A 113 -6.88 7.94 2.12
N GLY A 114 -6.26 8.15 3.29
CA GLY A 114 -5.59 7.06 3.99
C GLY A 114 -6.58 5.99 4.45
N ALA A 115 -6.11 4.76 4.60
CA ALA A 115 -6.84 3.70 5.29
C ALA A 115 -5.91 2.93 6.22
N VAL A 116 -6.47 2.52 7.35
CA VAL A 116 -5.83 1.70 8.38
C VAL A 116 -6.28 0.24 8.25
N HIS A 117 -7.54 0.00 7.87
CA HIS A 117 -8.08 -1.35 7.73
C HIS A 117 -8.73 -1.58 6.36
N ALA A 118 -8.88 -2.85 5.96
CA ALA A 118 -9.42 -3.24 4.65
C ALA A 118 -10.81 -2.67 4.35
N GLY A 119 -11.69 -2.59 5.36
CA GLY A 119 -13.02 -1.97 5.22
C GLY A 119 -12.97 -0.48 4.85
N GLU A 120 -11.97 0.28 5.29
CA GLU A 120 -11.77 1.67 4.86
C GLU A 120 -11.26 1.76 3.41
N VAL A 121 -10.50 0.78 2.95
CA VAL A 121 -10.14 0.66 1.52
C VAL A 121 -11.39 0.44 0.68
N GLU A 122 -12.29 -0.42 1.16
CA GLU A 122 -13.53 -0.76 0.46
C GLU A 122 -14.56 0.38 0.44
N ALA A 123 -14.63 1.19 1.49
CA ALA A 123 -15.54 2.34 1.56
C ALA A 123 -15.12 3.53 0.65
N ARG A 124 -13.83 3.60 0.30
CA ARG A 124 -13.27 4.65 -0.58
C ARG A 124 -13.69 4.38 -2.04
N PRO A 125 -14.00 5.44 -2.82
CA PRO A 125 -14.21 5.27 -4.25
C PRO A 125 -12.88 4.97 -4.95
N LEU A 126 -12.95 4.24 -6.06
CA LEU A 126 -11.79 3.99 -6.94
C LEU A 126 -11.37 5.23 -7.76
N LEU A 127 -11.98 6.39 -7.50
CA LEU A 127 -11.74 7.63 -8.22
C LEU A 127 -11.16 8.69 -7.26
N PRO A 128 -10.16 9.48 -7.72
CA PRO A 128 -9.72 10.64 -6.96
C PRO A 128 -10.83 11.70 -6.92
N CYS A 129 -10.90 12.47 -5.83
CA CYS A 129 -11.77 13.64 -5.76
C CYS A 129 -11.32 14.71 -6.78
N PRO A 130 -12.17 15.69 -7.14
CA PRO A 130 -11.83 16.70 -8.15
C PRO A 130 -10.51 17.44 -7.87
N ILE A 131 -10.19 17.67 -6.60
CA ILE A 131 -8.95 18.31 -6.17
C ILE A 131 -7.74 17.42 -6.47
N CYS A 132 -7.78 16.16 -6.06
CA CYS A 132 -6.69 15.21 -6.31
C CYS A 132 -6.56 14.91 -7.80
N LEU A 133 -7.66 14.80 -8.54
CA LEU A 133 -7.63 14.65 -9.99
C LEU A 133 -6.90 15.82 -10.66
N LYS A 134 -7.22 17.07 -10.28
CA LYS A 134 -6.54 18.25 -10.84
C LYS A 134 -5.05 18.26 -10.49
N LYS A 135 -4.67 17.86 -9.27
CA LYS A 135 -3.24 17.70 -8.88
C LYS A 135 -2.53 16.71 -9.79
N THR A 136 -3.09 15.51 -9.99
CA THR A 136 -2.53 14.50 -10.89
C THR A 136 -2.34 15.05 -12.30
N MET A 137 -3.35 15.73 -12.84
CA MET A 137 -3.27 16.29 -14.20
C MET A 137 -2.15 17.32 -14.33
N VAL A 138 -2.01 18.23 -13.35
CA VAL A 138 -0.92 19.22 -13.36
C VAL A 138 0.44 18.53 -13.31
N THR A 139 0.62 17.54 -12.44
CA THR A 139 1.88 16.77 -12.35
C THR A 139 2.20 16.06 -13.68
N LEU A 140 1.21 15.45 -14.33
CA LEU A 140 1.39 14.78 -15.62
C LEU A 140 1.72 15.77 -16.75
N GLU A 141 1.06 16.93 -16.79
CA GLU A 141 1.35 17.99 -17.77
C GLU A 141 2.75 18.58 -17.58
N GLU A 142 3.26 18.66 -16.35
CA GLU A 142 4.64 19.06 -16.07
C GLU A 142 5.64 17.99 -16.52
N ALA A 143 5.38 16.72 -16.21
CA ALA A 143 6.21 15.60 -16.64
C ALA A 143 6.26 15.45 -18.17
N ALA A 144 5.19 15.79 -18.88
CA ALA A 144 5.16 15.76 -20.35
C ALA A 144 5.99 16.89 -21.01
N ARG A 145 6.43 17.89 -20.24
CA ARG A 145 7.23 19.03 -20.73
C ARG A 145 8.73 18.87 -20.53
N THR A 146 9.16 17.84 -19.80
CA THR A 146 10.58 17.51 -19.54
C THR A 146 11.07 16.44 -20.49
#